data_AF-A0A2Z4NA15-F1
#
_entry.id   AF-A0A2Z4NA15-F1
#
_cell.length_a   1.000
_cell.length_b   1.000
_cell.length_c   1.000
_cell.angle_alpha   90.00
_cell.angle_beta   90.00
_cell.angle_gamma   90.00
#
_symmetry.space_group_name_H-M   'P 1'
#
loop_
_entity.id
_entity.type
_entity.pdbx_description
1 polymer ?
#
loop_
_entity_poly.entity_id
_entity_poly.type
_entity_poly.pdbx_seq_one_letter_code
_entity_poly.pdbx_strand_id
1 'polypeptide(L)'
;MIRALLVTICLAVFPYEGSSIILESGNVNDYEVVYPQKVPALPKGVRNPEQETMYEDTMQYEFQVNGEPVVLHLERNKGLFSKDYTETHYSPDGTEITISPPVQDHCYYHGYVQNDADSMAVISACDGLKGHFKHQGETYLIEPLKLSESEAHAIYKAENVEKEDETPKTCGVTQTTWESDEPMEKSSQITVTPEQDKYLRTPKYIELLVVADNVMYRKYTGNLTAVKTRIYGIVNNVNVMLRVFHIHLALMRVEIWSKKDKINVQSAANVTLDLFGKWREDDLLANPHRSNDNAQLLTGINLNGQTVGLGYVGSLCQSKLSVAIVQDHSKTESFVASTMAHELGHNLGINHDTTSCACPANSCIMSAILGTQPPYQFSSCSYEQHLKFFTDKHPQCIFNKPSITDIVAPPVCGNYFVETGEECDCGSPQNCQSACCNPTTCKMQPGVQCDSGECCERCRIKGAGVECRAAKDDCDLAEHCTGQSAECPTDLSQRNGHPCQNNQGYCYNGKCPTLTKQCSDVFGTDKTVAPDRCFRNNQLGNDIGHCRQENGVNIPCDPQDVKCGRLYCKTENAMTCLRRLVSDSPDYGMVEPGTKCGDGKVCINRHCVNVQTAY
;
A
#
# COMPACT_ATOMS: atom_id res chain seq x y z
N MET A 1 1.53 -24.18 85.68
CA MET A 1 2.43 -24.24 84.53
C MET A 1 1.61 -24.30 83.25
N ILE A 2 1.32 -23.15 82.64
CA ILE A 2 0.72 -23.07 81.30
C ILE A 2 1.53 -21.98 80.58
N ARG A 3 2.36 -22.39 79.62
CA ARG A 3 3.12 -21.48 78.75
C ARG A 3 2.20 -21.05 77.61
N ALA A 4 1.88 -19.76 77.53
CA ALA A 4 1.30 -19.16 76.34
C ALA A 4 2.44 -18.87 75.34
N LEU A 5 2.34 -19.43 74.14
CA LEU A 5 3.20 -19.08 73.00
C LEU A 5 2.36 -18.21 72.06
N LEU A 6 2.71 -16.92 71.96
CA LEU A 6 2.22 -16.05 70.89
C LEU A 6 2.94 -16.46 69.60
N VAL A 7 2.17 -16.82 68.57
CA VAL A 7 2.66 -16.93 67.19
C VAL A 7 2.21 -15.69 66.45
N THR A 8 3.14 -14.78 66.20
CA THR A 8 3.00 -13.67 65.27
C THR A 8 3.16 -14.22 63.86
N ILE A 9 2.07 -14.24 63.07
CA ILE A 9 2.12 -14.54 61.64
C ILE A 9 2.51 -13.25 60.92
N CYS A 10 3.78 -13.13 60.54
CA CYS A 10 4.20 -12.12 59.55
C CYS A 10 3.79 -12.62 58.16
N LEU A 11 2.79 -11.97 57.56
CA LEU A 11 2.55 -12.03 56.11
C LEU A 11 3.70 -11.29 55.42
N ALA A 12 4.76 -12.01 55.09
CA ALA A 12 5.76 -11.54 54.14
C ALA A 12 5.12 -11.60 52.74
N VAL A 13 4.72 -10.44 52.22
CA VAL A 13 4.48 -10.25 50.78
C VAL A 13 5.86 -10.32 50.12
N PHE A 14 6.20 -11.49 49.57
CA PHE A 14 7.32 -11.59 48.65
C PHE A 14 6.88 -10.94 47.33
N PRO A 15 7.64 -9.98 46.78
CA PRO A 15 7.47 -9.62 45.38
C PRO A 15 7.78 -10.88 44.58
N TYR A 16 6.83 -11.32 43.77
CA TYR A 16 7.03 -12.40 42.83
C TYR A 16 8.07 -11.89 41.83
N GLU A 17 9.34 -12.28 41.99
CA GLU A 17 10.31 -12.17 40.89
C GLU A 17 9.79 -13.06 39.77
N GLY A 18 9.18 -12.43 38.77
CA GLY A 18 8.55 -13.09 37.64
C GLY A 18 9.55 -14.02 36.97
N SER A 19 9.25 -15.31 36.97
CA SER A 19 9.89 -16.24 36.04
C SER A 19 9.60 -15.76 34.63
N SER A 20 10.63 -15.61 33.82
CA SER A 20 10.57 -15.10 32.45
C SER A 20 9.58 -15.94 31.62
N ILE A 21 8.38 -15.42 31.40
CA ILE A 21 7.45 -15.99 30.42
C ILE A 21 7.96 -15.53 29.06
N ILE A 22 8.25 -16.47 28.16
CA ILE A 22 8.62 -16.14 26.77
C ILE A 22 7.34 -15.64 26.10
N LEU A 23 7.28 -14.34 25.83
CA LEU A 23 6.19 -13.71 25.09
C LEU A 23 6.36 -13.96 23.58
N GLU A 24 5.27 -13.86 22.81
CA GLU A 24 5.37 -14.06 21.35
C GLU A 24 6.22 -12.98 20.69
N SER A 25 6.18 -11.76 21.25
CA SER A 25 6.93 -10.61 20.75
C SER A 25 8.43 -10.66 21.07
N GLY A 26 8.89 -11.63 21.86
CA GLY A 26 10.30 -11.82 22.21
C GLY A 26 10.54 -11.89 23.71
N ASN A 27 11.78 -11.73 24.12
CA ASN A 27 12.12 -11.55 25.53
C ASN A 27 11.77 -10.11 25.95
N VAL A 28 11.02 -9.96 27.04
CA VAL A 28 10.65 -8.67 27.60
C VAL A 28 11.07 -8.66 29.07
N ASN A 29 11.87 -7.67 29.45
CA ASN A 29 12.45 -7.59 30.79
C ASN A 29 11.51 -6.98 31.83
N ASP A 30 10.49 -6.24 31.39
CA ASP A 30 9.55 -5.55 32.25
C ASP A 30 8.18 -5.45 31.59
N TYR A 31 7.19 -6.12 32.19
CA TYR A 31 5.79 -6.13 31.75
C TYR A 31 4.82 -6.16 32.94
N GLU A 32 3.66 -5.53 32.75
CA GLU A 32 2.52 -5.57 33.65
C GLU A 32 1.55 -6.67 33.21
N VAL A 33 1.08 -7.48 34.16
CA VAL A 33 0.02 -8.46 33.89
C VAL A 33 -1.33 -7.82 34.13
N VAL A 34 -2.17 -7.77 33.10
CA VAL A 34 -3.50 -7.15 33.14
C VAL A 34 -4.58 -8.14 32.72
N TYR A 35 -5.82 -7.82 33.07
CA TYR A 35 -7.01 -8.58 32.70
C TYR A 35 -8.01 -7.65 32.02
N PRO A 36 -7.91 -7.46 30.68
CA PRO A 36 -8.80 -6.58 29.94
C PRO A 36 -10.26 -6.99 30.11
N GLN A 37 -11.05 -6.12 30.73
CA GLN A 37 -12.48 -6.32 30.94
C GLN A 37 -13.25 -5.70 29.79
N LYS A 38 -14.02 -6.49 29.05
CA LYS A 38 -14.90 -5.96 28.02
C LYS A 38 -16.04 -5.16 28.66
N VAL A 39 -16.17 -3.89 28.31
CA VAL A 39 -17.22 -3.01 28.83
C VAL A 39 -18.54 -3.32 28.11
N PRO A 40 -19.62 -3.68 28.81
CA PRO A 40 -20.91 -3.97 28.18
C PRO A 40 -21.49 -2.72 27.52
N ALA A 41 -21.91 -2.84 26.24
CA ALA A 41 -22.62 -1.77 25.57
C ALA A 41 -23.98 -1.51 26.26
N LEU A 42 -24.32 -0.24 26.49
CA LEU A 42 -25.67 0.14 26.94
C LEU A 42 -26.71 -0.39 25.94
N PRO A 43 -27.81 -1.02 26.38
CA PRO A 43 -28.81 -1.59 25.48
C PRO A 43 -29.43 -0.48 24.62
N LYS A 44 -29.03 -0.41 23.34
CA LYS A 44 -29.74 0.37 22.33
C LYS A 44 -31.06 -0.37 22.03
N GLY A 45 -32.18 0.35 22.16
CA GLY A 45 -33.52 -0.21 21.95
C GLY A 45 -33.66 -0.95 20.61
N VAL A 46 -34.44 -2.03 20.64
CA VAL A 46 -34.91 -2.90 19.52
C VAL A 46 -34.25 -2.60 18.16
N ARG A 47 -33.13 -3.26 17.85
CA ARG A 47 -32.60 -3.36 16.48
C ARG A 47 -33.28 -4.52 15.74
N ASN A 48 -33.55 -4.31 14.46
CA ASN A 48 -33.96 -5.34 13.50
C ASN A 48 -32.89 -6.47 13.46
N PRO A 49 -33.26 -7.70 13.07
CA PRO A 49 -32.32 -8.81 13.01
C PRO A 49 -31.35 -8.61 11.84
N GLU A 50 -30.26 -7.87 12.07
CA GLU A 50 -29.09 -7.90 11.21
C GLU A 50 -28.35 -9.23 11.42
N GLN A 51 -27.67 -9.71 10.37
CA GLN A 51 -26.84 -10.91 10.41
C GLN A 51 -25.85 -10.82 11.58
N GLU A 52 -25.93 -11.75 12.53
CA GLU A 52 -24.95 -11.87 13.62
C GLU A 52 -23.58 -12.21 13.02
N THR A 53 -22.68 -11.22 12.89
CA THR A 53 -21.26 -11.46 12.59
C THR A 53 -20.57 -12.00 13.83
N MET A 54 -19.56 -12.86 13.67
CA MET A 54 -18.86 -13.50 14.79
C MET A 54 -18.17 -12.48 15.72
N TYR A 55 -17.78 -11.33 15.17
CA TYR A 55 -17.12 -10.25 15.87
C TYR A 55 -17.97 -8.97 15.83
N GLU A 56 -17.96 -8.19 16.91
CA GLU A 56 -18.69 -6.92 17.03
C GLU A 56 -17.98 -5.79 16.28
N ASP A 57 -18.74 -4.85 15.72
CA ASP A 57 -18.15 -3.70 15.00
C ASP A 57 -17.39 -2.72 15.88
N THR A 58 -17.85 -2.57 17.11
CA THR A 58 -17.26 -1.69 18.10
C THR A 58 -17.15 -2.42 19.42
N MET A 59 -16.02 -2.30 20.09
CA MET A 59 -15.79 -2.88 21.41
C MET A 59 -15.03 -1.90 22.30
N GLN A 60 -15.25 -2.02 23.60
CA GLN A 60 -14.55 -1.26 24.61
C GLN A 60 -13.93 -2.21 25.62
N TYR A 61 -12.67 -1.96 25.97
CA TYR A 61 -11.95 -2.72 27.00
C TYR A 61 -11.41 -1.77 28.05
N GLU A 62 -11.56 -2.15 29.31
CA GLU A 62 -10.97 -1.44 30.45
C GLU A 62 -9.88 -2.31 31.09
N PHE A 63 -8.73 -1.70 31.36
CA PHE A 63 -7.62 -2.31 32.09
C PHE A 63 -6.76 -1.22 32.73
N GLN A 64 -5.78 -1.61 33.55
CA GLN A 64 -4.83 -0.66 34.15
C GLN A 64 -3.53 -0.64 33.36
N VAL A 65 -2.92 0.54 33.28
CA VAL A 65 -1.54 0.73 32.82
C VAL A 65 -0.85 1.60 33.85
N ASN A 66 0.22 1.09 34.47
CA ASN A 66 0.93 1.77 35.57
C ASN A 66 -0.01 2.19 36.73
N GLY A 67 -1.04 1.39 37.00
CA GLY A 67 -2.05 1.66 38.04
C GLY A 67 -3.12 2.68 37.67
N GLU A 68 -3.07 3.30 36.48
CA GLU A 68 -4.10 4.21 35.98
C GLU A 68 -5.10 3.47 35.09
N PRO A 69 -6.42 3.73 35.22
CA PRO A 69 -7.43 3.08 34.39
C PRO A 69 -7.37 3.61 32.95
N VAL A 70 -7.30 2.69 32.00
CA VAL A 70 -7.30 2.93 30.56
C VAL A 70 -8.54 2.27 29.95
N VAL A 71 -9.32 3.06 29.20
CA VAL A 71 -10.44 2.54 28.41
C VAL A 71 -10.09 2.64 26.94
N LEU A 72 -9.97 1.48 26.29
CA LEU A 72 -9.62 1.34 24.89
C LEU A 72 -10.89 1.22 24.05
N HIS A 73 -11.12 2.19 23.17
CA HIS A 73 -12.21 2.18 22.20
C HIS A 73 -11.70 1.60 20.90
N LEU A 74 -12.33 0.52 20.43
CA LEU A 74 -11.93 -0.20 19.23
C LEU A 74 -13.08 -0.26 18.24
N GLU A 75 -12.76 0.00 16.98
CA GLU A 75 -13.64 -0.10 15.83
C GLU A 75 -13.01 -1.03 14.79
N ARG A 76 -13.80 -1.98 14.30
CA ARG A 76 -13.34 -2.98 13.34
C ARG A 76 -12.86 -2.29 12.06
N ASN A 77 -11.68 -2.66 11.55
CA ASN A 77 -11.16 -2.11 10.29
C ASN A 77 -11.88 -2.75 9.09
N LYS A 78 -13.06 -2.24 8.75
CA LYS A 78 -13.95 -2.88 7.78
C LYS A 78 -13.51 -2.73 6.33
N GLY A 79 -12.55 -1.83 6.09
CA GLY A 79 -11.87 -1.68 4.80
C GLY A 79 -10.61 -2.53 4.67
N LEU A 80 -10.26 -3.36 5.67
CA LEU A 80 -9.02 -4.17 5.62
C LEU A 80 -9.00 -5.09 4.39
N PHE A 81 -10.13 -5.73 4.10
CA PHE A 81 -10.30 -6.64 2.98
C PHE A 81 -11.23 -6.02 1.94
N SER A 82 -10.92 -6.23 0.67
CA SER A 82 -11.90 -6.01 -0.40
C SER A 82 -12.99 -7.10 -0.37
N LYS A 83 -14.19 -6.85 -0.89
CA LYS A 83 -15.22 -7.90 -1.02
C LYS A 83 -14.78 -9.09 -1.88
N ASP A 84 -14.04 -8.84 -2.96
CA ASP A 84 -13.52 -9.90 -3.83
C ASP A 84 -12.19 -10.48 -3.32
N TYR A 85 -11.96 -10.40 -2.01
CA TYR A 85 -10.75 -10.89 -1.38
C TYR A 85 -10.56 -12.37 -1.66
N THR A 86 -9.33 -12.72 -2.06
CA THR A 86 -8.95 -14.09 -2.39
C THR A 86 -7.69 -14.52 -1.67
N GLU A 87 -7.66 -15.77 -1.26
CA GLU A 87 -6.49 -16.44 -0.72
C GLU A 87 -6.06 -17.57 -1.65
N THR A 88 -4.83 -17.53 -2.14
CA THR A 88 -4.26 -18.54 -3.03
C THR A 88 -3.15 -19.31 -2.32
N HIS A 89 -3.21 -20.64 -2.39
CA HIS A 89 -2.14 -21.55 -1.93
C HIS A 89 -2.04 -22.76 -2.87
N TYR A 90 -1.08 -23.66 -2.61
CA TYR A 90 -0.78 -24.78 -3.50
C TYR A 90 -0.85 -26.13 -2.78
N SER A 91 -1.51 -27.11 -3.40
CA SER A 91 -1.58 -28.49 -2.93
C SER A 91 -0.23 -29.22 -3.10
N PRO A 92 -0.07 -30.42 -2.50
CA PRO A 92 1.18 -31.18 -2.58
C PRO A 92 1.65 -31.54 -4.00
N ASP A 93 0.73 -31.65 -4.96
CA ASP A 93 0.99 -31.88 -6.38
C ASP A 93 1.28 -30.58 -7.17
N GLY A 94 1.15 -29.41 -6.53
CA GLY A 94 1.40 -28.10 -7.11
C GLY A 94 0.18 -27.43 -7.76
N THR A 95 -1.01 -28.04 -7.65
CA THR A 95 -2.25 -27.42 -8.13
C THR A 95 -2.56 -26.16 -7.34
N GLU A 96 -2.96 -25.10 -8.03
CA GLU A 96 -3.37 -23.83 -7.43
C GLU A 96 -4.76 -23.97 -6.80
N ILE A 97 -4.89 -23.56 -5.54
CA ILE A 97 -6.14 -23.53 -4.79
C ILE A 97 -6.39 -22.08 -4.39
N THR A 98 -7.44 -21.48 -4.95
CA THR A 98 -7.90 -20.14 -4.58
C THR A 98 -9.26 -20.24 -3.89
N ILE A 99 -9.39 -19.57 -2.75
CA ILE A 99 -10.64 -19.46 -1.97
C ILE A 99 -11.00 -18.00 -1.74
N SER A 100 -12.28 -17.72 -1.55
CA SER A 100 -12.81 -16.41 -1.18
C SER A 100 -13.46 -16.52 0.21
N PRO A 101 -12.72 -16.26 1.29
CA PRO A 101 -13.26 -16.37 2.64
C PRO A 101 -14.23 -15.23 2.95
N PRO A 102 -15.11 -15.39 3.97
CA PRO A 102 -15.96 -14.29 4.42
C PRO A 102 -15.10 -13.13 4.94
N VAL A 103 -15.27 -11.95 4.34
CA VAL A 103 -14.50 -10.75 4.69
C VAL A 103 -15.08 -9.95 5.84
N GLN A 104 -16.31 -10.26 6.26
CA GLN A 104 -17.02 -9.53 7.32
C GLN A 104 -16.66 -10.06 8.72
N ASP A 105 -16.26 -11.33 8.81
CA ASP A 105 -16.01 -12.03 10.07
C ASP A 105 -14.50 -12.01 10.41
N HIS A 106 -13.97 -10.81 10.63
CA HIS A 106 -12.60 -10.63 11.11
C HIS A 106 -12.50 -9.84 12.41
N CYS A 107 -11.31 -9.89 12.99
CA CYS A 107 -11.01 -9.45 14.35
C CYS A 107 -9.89 -8.40 14.42
N TYR A 108 -9.64 -7.67 13.33
CA TYR A 108 -8.69 -6.55 13.28
C TYR A 108 -9.40 -5.20 13.48
N TYR A 109 -8.87 -4.41 14.40
CA TYR A 109 -9.46 -3.16 14.89
C TYR A 109 -8.44 -2.02 14.86
N HIS A 110 -8.97 -0.82 14.67
CA HIS A 110 -8.29 0.44 15.00
C HIS A 110 -9.00 1.11 16.16
N GLY A 111 -8.34 2.01 16.86
CA GLY A 111 -8.94 2.62 18.03
C GLY A 111 -8.16 3.76 18.64
N TYR A 112 -8.57 4.13 19.84
CA TYR A 112 -7.98 5.19 20.64
C TYR A 112 -8.23 4.93 22.13
N VAL A 113 -7.47 5.61 22.98
CA VAL A 113 -7.65 5.61 24.43
C VAL A 113 -8.59 6.75 24.82
N GLN A 114 -9.58 6.45 25.65
CA GLN A 114 -10.54 7.43 26.12
C GLN A 114 -9.86 8.62 26.82
N ASN A 115 -10.31 9.84 26.50
CA ASN A 115 -9.77 11.09 27.02
C ASN A 115 -8.31 11.38 26.63
N ASP A 116 -7.77 10.69 25.63
CA ASP A 116 -6.43 10.92 25.09
C ASP A 116 -6.54 11.26 23.60
N ALA A 117 -6.51 12.55 23.27
CA ALA A 117 -6.80 13.05 21.92
C ALA A 117 -5.76 12.66 20.87
N ASP A 118 -4.52 12.39 21.30
CA ASP A 118 -3.40 12.03 20.42
C ASP A 118 -3.10 10.52 20.46
N SER A 119 -4.01 9.73 21.05
CA SER A 119 -3.90 8.28 21.14
C SER A 119 -4.34 7.58 19.86
N MET A 120 -3.85 6.37 19.72
CA MET A 120 -4.10 5.51 18.57
C MET A 120 -3.92 4.06 19.01
N ALA A 121 -4.72 3.15 18.48
CA ALA A 121 -4.60 1.73 18.75
C ALA A 121 -4.77 0.93 17.46
N VAL A 122 -3.99 -0.15 17.36
CA VAL A 122 -4.09 -1.16 16.29
C VAL A 122 -4.06 -2.51 16.96
N ILE A 123 -5.21 -3.19 16.99
CA ILE A 123 -5.43 -4.37 17.82
C ILE A 123 -6.06 -5.49 17.01
N SER A 124 -5.52 -6.70 17.14
CA SER A 124 -6.17 -7.95 16.82
C SER A 124 -6.87 -8.46 18.08
N ALA A 125 -8.15 -8.82 17.96
CA ALA A 125 -8.94 -9.47 19.01
C ALA A 125 -9.21 -10.95 18.68
N CYS A 126 -8.41 -11.55 17.80
CA CYS A 126 -8.68 -12.89 17.25
C CYS A 126 -8.46 -14.02 18.27
N ASP A 127 -7.50 -13.86 19.17
CA ASP A 127 -7.12 -14.82 20.20
C ASP A 127 -6.68 -14.04 21.46
N GLY A 128 -7.59 -13.21 21.98
CA GLY A 128 -7.25 -12.15 22.94
C GLY A 128 -6.76 -10.86 22.26
N LEU A 129 -6.50 -9.82 23.06
CA LEU A 129 -6.03 -8.53 22.57
C LEU A 129 -4.53 -8.60 22.28
N LYS A 130 -4.17 -8.45 21.00
CA LYS A 130 -2.79 -8.40 20.54
C LYS A 130 -2.57 -7.19 19.66
N GLY A 131 -1.56 -6.38 19.96
CA GLY A 131 -1.21 -5.23 19.13
C GLY A 131 -0.54 -4.14 19.91
N HIS A 132 -0.75 -2.88 19.50
CA HIS A 132 -0.17 -1.73 20.17
C HIS A 132 -1.17 -0.59 20.33
N PHE A 133 -0.94 0.25 21.32
CA PHE A 133 -1.67 1.50 21.52
C PHE A 133 -0.74 2.58 22.09
N LYS A 134 -1.07 3.84 21.78
CA LYS A 134 -0.39 5.01 22.30
C LYS A 134 -1.19 5.59 23.46
N HIS A 135 -0.53 5.85 24.58
CA HIS A 135 -1.12 6.50 25.73
C HIS A 135 -0.13 7.50 26.34
N GLN A 136 -0.56 8.75 26.55
CA GLN A 136 0.26 9.82 27.14
C GLN A 136 1.62 10.02 26.44
N GLY A 137 1.66 9.86 25.11
CA GLY A 137 2.88 10.00 24.32
C GLY A 137 3.70 8.73 24.16
N GLU A 138 3.45 7.70 24.98
CA GLU A 138 4.22 6.45 25.01
C GLU A 138 3.51 5.34 24.22
N THR A 139 4.28 4.45 23.60
CA THR A 139 3.72 3.29 22.87
C THR A 139 3.82 2.02 23.72
N TYR A 140 2.68 1.40 23.95
CA TYR A 140 2.53 0.15 24.67
C TYR A 140 2.16 -0.97 23.70
N LEU A 141 2.71 -2.16 23.94
CA LEU A 141 2.25 -3.39 23.32
C LEU A 141 1.38 -4.15 24.32
N ILE A 142 0.38 -4.85 23.79
CA ILE A 142 -0.44 -5.79 24.53
C ILE A 142 -0.41 -7.13 23.80
N GLU A 143 -0.23 -8.22 24.54
CA GLU A 143 -0.39 -9.57 23.99
C GLU A 143 -0.91 -10.56 25.04
N PRO A 144 -1.65 -11.60 24.62
CA PRO A 144 -2.15 -12.63 25.53
C PRO A 144 -1.02 -13.44 26.16
N LEU A 145 -1.13 -13.74 27.46
CA LEU A 145 -0.28 -14.70 28.12
C LEU A 145 -0.82 -16.12 27.85
N LYS A 146 0.00 -17.00 27.26
CA LYS A 146 -0.36 -18.42 27.01
C LYS A 146 -0.39 -19.25 28.29
N LEU A 147 -1.13 -18.80 29.30
CA LEU A 147 -1.40 -19.50 30.54
C LEU A 147 -2.74 -20.23 30.38
N SER A 148 -2.76 -21.54 30.67
CA SER A 148 -3.98 -22.36 30.56
C SER A 148 -5.13 -21.76 31.37
N GLU A 149 -6.25 -21.45 30.70
CA GLU A 149 -7.51 -20.91 31.26
C GLU A 149 -7.47 -19.45 31.78
N SER A 150 -6.49 -18.64 31.39
CA SER A 150 -6.39 -17.24 31.85
C SER A 150 -6.67 -16.22 30.73
N GLU A 151 -7.51 -15.21 30.98
CA GLU A 151 -7.68 -14.01 30.13
C GLU A 151 -6.57 -12.96 30.38
N ALA A 152 -5.45 -13.37 30.96
CA ALA A 152 -4.35 -12.47 31.29
C ALA A 152 -3.59 -12.02 30.03
N HIS A 153 -3.19 -10.76 30.03
CA HIS A 153 -2.39 -10.14 28.99
C HIS A 153 -1.15 -9.50 29.60
N ALA A 154 -0.06 -9.47 28.84
CA ALA A 154 1.10 -8.67 29.16
C ALA A 154 0.97 -7.30 28.48
N ILE A 155 1.16 -6.23 29.25
CA ILE A 155 1.35 -4.87 28.72
C ILE A 155 2.77 -4.43 29.04
N TYR A 156 3.46 -3.89 28.05
CA TYR A 156 4.81 -3.37 28.23
C TYR A 156 5.10 -2.28 27.20
N LYS A 157 6.07 -1.43 27.51
CA LYS A 157 6.50 -0.40 26.56
C LYS A 157 7.26 -1.00 25.40
N ALA A 158 7.11 -0.42 24.21
CA ALA A 158 7.82 -0.86 23.02
C ALA A 158 9.36 -0.84 23.15
N GLU A 159 9.90 0.03 24.01
CA GLU A 159 11.33 0.08 24.33
C GLU A 159 11.84 -1.09 25.18
N ASN A 160 10.96 -1.84 25.85
CA ASN A 160 11.33 -2.93 26.76
C ASN A 160 11.53 -4.28 26.05
N VAL A 161 11.24 -4.37 24.76
CA VAL A 161 11.44 -5.59 23.96
C VAL A 161 12.94 -5.76 23.71
N GLU A 162 13.52 -6.88 24.16
CA GLU A 162 14.92 -7.19 23.93
C GLU A 162 15.23 -7.28 22.44
N LYS A 163 16.39 -6.76 22.05
CA LYS A 163 16.86 -6.77 20.68
C LYS A 163 17.29 -8.18 20.31
N GLU A 164 16.62 -8.81 19.35
CA GLU A 164 17.07 -10.09 18.79
C GLU A 164 18.37 -9.93 17.95
N ASP A 165 18.64 -8.72 17.45
CA ASP A 165 19.82 -8.39 16.63
C ASP A 165 20.22 -6.90 16.83
N GLU A 166 21.47 -6.64 17.19
CA GLU A 166 22.00 -5.28 17.37
C GLU A 166 22.44 -4.61 16.05
N THR A 167 22.44 -5.35 14.94
CA THR A 167 22.82 -4.78 13.65
C THR A 167 21.75 -3.78 13.17
N PRO A 168 22.16 -2.56 12.76
CA PRO A 168 21.24 -1.60 12.16
C PRO A 168 20.57 -2.22 10.93
N LYS A 169 19.25 -2.11 10.84
CA LYS A 169 18.48 -2.55 9.68
C LYS A 169 18.26 -1.36 8.77
N THR A 170 18.55 -1.49 7.49
CA THR A 170 18.49 -0.40 6.51
C THR A 170 17.55 -0.74 5.37
N CYS A 171 17.02 0.28 4.70
CA CYS A 171 16.41 0.08 3.40
C CYS A 171 17.50 -0.19 2.35
N GLY A 172 17.18 -1.01 1.35
CA GLY A 172 18.06 -1.34 0.23
C GLY A 172 18.11 -0.24 -0.84
N VAL A 173 17.21 0.74 -0.79
CA VAL A 173 17.20 1.87 -1.72
C VAL A 173 18.42 2.74 -1.43
N THR A 174 19.39 2.74 -2.35
CA THR A 174 20.53 3.66 -2.27
C THR A 174 20.10 5.03 -2.78
N GLN A 175 20.56 6.11 -2.12
CA GLN A 175 20.14 7.48 -2.46
C GLN A 175 20.32 7.77 -3.97
N THR A 176 19.17 8.02 -4.62
CA THR A 176 18.92 8.66 -5.93
C THR A 176 19.17 7.85 -7.22
N THR A 177 18.07 7.36 -7.81
CA THR A 177 17.89 7.28 -9.29
C THR A 177 16.80 8.23 -9.81
N TRP A 178 16.02 8.85 -8.93
CA TRP A 178 15.18 10.00 -9.29
C TRP A 178 16.05 11.25 -9.25
N GLU A 179 16.25 11.84 -10.42
CA GLU A 179 16.87 13.16 -10.60
C GLU A 179 16.01 14.21 -9.90
N SER A 180 16.23 14.39 -8.60
CA SER A 180 15.94 15.63 -7.88
C SER A 180 17.13 15.98 -7.00
N ASP A 181 18.31 16.05 -7.62
CA ASP A 181 19.45 16.82 -7.12
C ASP A 181 19.25 18.32 -7.39
N GLU A 182 18.01 18.80 -7.56
CA GLU A 182 17.76 20.19 -7.27
C GLU A 182 17.71 20.32 -5.74
N PRO A 183 18.57 21.16 -5.12
CA PRO A 183 18.39 21.51 -3.74
C PRO A 183 16.93 21.93 -3.57
N MET A 184 16.25 21.47 -2.52
CA MET A 184 14.95 21.98 -2.16
C MET A 184 15.04 23.51 -2.08
N GLU A 185 14.68 24.20 -3.16
CA GLU A 185 14.48 25.64 -3.10
C GLU A 185 13.37 25.82 -2.07
N LYS A 186 13.70 26.57 -1.02
CA LYS A 186 12.77 26.90 0.06
C LYS A 186 11.39 27.19 -0.51
N SER A 187 10.44 26.29 -0.23
CA SER A 187 9.00 26.51 -0.22
C SER A 187 8.55 27.67 -1.12
N SER A 188 8.63 27.48 -2.43
CA SER A 188 7.66 28.13 -3.29
C SER A 188 6.36 27.35 -3.07
N GLN A 189 5.35 28.04 -2.53
CA GLN A 189 4.01 27.49 -2.35
C GLN A 189 3.64 26.71 -3.61
N ILE A 190 3.47 25.39 -3.49
CA ILE A 190 3.04 24.55 -4.61
C ILE A 190 1.77 25.20 -5.15
N THR A 191 1.86 25.81 -6.33
CA THR A 191 0.73 26.49 -6.95
C THR A 191 -0.09 25.40 -7.60
N VAL A 192 -0.95 24.77 -6.81
CA VAL A 192 -1.82 23.68 -7.23
C VAL A 192 -2.93 24.27 -8.10
N THR A 193 -3.09 23.77 -9.32
CA THR A 193 -4.24 24.14 -10.17
C THR A 193 -5.55 23.62 -9.55
N PRO A 194 -6.72 24.21 -9.85
CA PRO A 194 -8.00 23.71 -9.33
C PRO A 194 -8.26 22.23 -9.65
N GLU A 195 -7.78 21.74 -10.79
CA GLU A 195 -7.87 20.33 -11.20
C GLU A 195 -6.97 19.44 -10.34
N GLN A 196 -5.74 19.88 -10.05
CA GLN A 196 -4.83 19.17 -9.15
C GLN A 196 -5.32 19.19 -7.70
N ASP A 197 -5.93 20.29 -7.24
CA ASP A 197 -6.50 20.37 -5.89
C ASP A 197 -7.70 19.42 -5.75
N LYS A 198 -8.56 19.36 -6.77
CA LYS A 198 -9.62 18.35 -6.85
C LYS A 198 -9.05 16.93 -6.81
N TYR A 199 -8.03 16.65 -7.63
CA TYR A 199 -7.36 15.35 -7.65
C TYR A 199 -6.81 14.98 -6.27
N LEU A 200 -6.11 15.88 -5.57
CA LEU A 200 -5.49 15.60 -4.27
C LEU A 200 -6.52 15.38 -3.14
N ARG A 201 -7.69 16.02 -3.23
CA ARG A 201 -8.77 15.89 -2.22
C ARG A 201 -9.58 14.61 -2.37
N THR A 202 -9.65 14.02 -3.56
CA THR A 202 -10.41 12.79 -3.77
C THR A 202 -9.79 11.65 -2.96
N PRO A 203 -10.57 10.84 -2.23
CA PRO A 203 -10.07 9.65 -1.54
C PRO A 203 -9.32 8.72 -2.49
N LYS A 204 -8.28 8.06 -1.99
CA LYS A 204 -7.42 7.17 -2.77
C LYS A 204 -7.46 5.77 -2.20
N TYR A 205 -7.52 4.79 -3.07
CA TYR A 205 -7.54 3.37 -2.70
C TYR A 205 -6.34 2.69 -3.34
N ILE A 206 -5.64 1.86 -2.58
CA ILE A 206 -4.60 0.97 -3.13
C ILE A 206 -5.09 -0.46 -2.96
N GLU A 207 -5.41 -1.10 -4.09
CA GLU A 207 -5.66 -2.53 -4.20
C GLU A 207 -4.35 -3.29 -4.01
N LEU A 208 -4.14 -3.84 -2.82
CA LEU A 208 -2.90 -4.52 -2.44
C LEU A 208 -2.98 -6.04 -2.64
N LEU A 209 -1.96 -6.60 -3.29
CA LEU A 209 -1.60 -8.02 -3.19
C LEU A 209 -0.43 -8.19 -2.21
N VAL A 210 -0.54 -9.13 -1.27
CA VAL A 210 0.63 -9.60 -0.50
C VAL A 210 0.96 -11.03 -0.89
N VAL A 211 2.22 -11.26 -1.26
CA VAL A 211 2.75 -12.60 -1.56
C VAL A 211 3.67 -13.05 -0.44
N ALA A 212 3.49 -14.26 0.07
CA ALA A 212 4.41 -14.89 1.01
C ALA A 212 5.19 -16.02 0.33
N ASP A 213 6.52 -15.93 0.37
CA ASP A 213 7.37 -16.95 -0.22
C ASP A 213 7.35 -18.30 0.55
N ASN A 214 7.94 -19.32 -0.03
CA ASN A 214 7.97 -20.66 0.55
C ASN A 214 8.77 -20.70 1.86
N VAL A 215 9.76 -19.82 2.00
CA VAL A 215 10.54 -19.69 3.25
C VAL A 215 9.66 -19.14 4.36
N MET A 216 8.82 -18.13 4.10
CA MET A 216 7.79 -17.67 5.03
C MET A 216 6.85 -18.81 5.45
N TYR A 217 6.34 -19.57 4.48
CA TYR A 217 5.48 -20.70 4.78
C TYR A 217 6.14 -21.72 5.72
N ARG A 218 7.42 -22.05 5.49
CA ARG A 218 8.20 -22.95 6.36
C ARG A 218 8.55 -22.32 7.72
N LYS A 219 8.84 -21.01 7.76
CA LYS A 219 9.14 -20.26 8.99
C LYS A 219 8.00 -20.35 9.99
N TYR A 220 6.76 -20.30 9.49
CA TYR A 220 5.54 -20.49 10.30
C TYR A 220 5.05 -21.95 10.26
N THR A 221 5.99 -22.90 10.34
CA THR A 221 5.76 -24.35 10.49
C THR A 221 4.84 -25.00 9.46
N GLY A 222 4.73 -24.41 8.25
CA GLY A 222 3.80 -24.89 7.22
C GLY A 222 2.33 -24.62 7.55
N ASN A 223 2.04 -23.66 8.42
CA ASN A 223 0.68 -23.30 8.82
C ASN A 223 0.20 -22.09 8.01
N LEU A 224 -0.71 -22.34 7.05
CA LEU A 224 -1.31 -21.29 6.22
C LEU A 224 -1.99 -20.21 7.08
N THR A 225 -2.74 -20.60 8.12
CA THR A 225 -3.43 -19.68 9.00
C THR A 225 -2.45 -18.75 9.72
N ALA A 226 -1.32 -19.27 10.22
CA ALA A 226 -0.31 -18.45 10.89
C ALA A 226 0.31 -17.40 9.95
N VAL A 227 0.62 -17.76 8.70
CA VAL A 227 1.12 -16.82 7.69
C VAL A 227 0.07 -15.76 7.36
N LYS A 228 -1.19 -16.15 7.21
CA LYS A 228 -2.29 -15.21 6.94
C LYS A 228 -2.51 -14.23 8.08
N THR A 229 -2.60 -14.71 9.32
CA THR A 229 -2.72 -13.86 10.51
C THR A 229 -1.57 -12.87 10.59
N ARG A 230 -0.33 -13.31 10.28
CA ARG A 230 0.83 -12.43 10.21
C ARG A 230 0.65 -11.31 9.18
N ILE A 231 0.21 -11.64 7.96
CA ILE A 231 -0.04 -10.66 6.90
C ILE A 231 -1.14 -9.67 7.30
N TYR A 232 -2.25 -10.16 7.87
CA TYR A 232 -3.37 -9.30 8.26
C TYR A 232 -2.98 -8.31 9.34
N GLY A 233 -2.23 -8.75 10.35
CA GLY A 233 -1.68 -7.86 11.38
C GLY A 233 -0.79 -6.77 10.78
N ILE A 234 0.11 -7.15 9.85
CA ILE A 234 0.99 -6.20 9.14
C ILE A 234 0.16 -5.17 8.36
N VAL A 235 -0.79 -5.62 7.54
CA VAL A 235 -1.60 -4.74 6.67
C VAL A 235 -2.52 -3.84 7.49
N ASN A 236 -3.05 -4.32 8.61
CA ASN A 236 -3.84 -3.52 9.54
C ASN A 236 -3.01 -2.36 10.13
N ASN A 237 -1.74 -2.61 10.48
CA ASN A 237 -0.82 -1.54 10.92
C ASN A 237 -0.54 -0.53 9.79
N VAL A 238 -0.24 -1.00 8.57
CA VAL A 238 0.06 -0.13 7.42
C VAL A 238 -1.11 0.79 7.09
N ASN A 239 -2.34 0.30 7.19
CA ASN A 239 -3.55 1.10 6.96
C ASN A 239 -3.58 2.37 7.80
N VAL A 240 -3.22 2.27 9.08
CA VAL A 240 -3.19 3.44 9.98
C VAL A 240 -2.07 4.41 9.61
N MET A 241 -0.90 3.89 9.22
CA MET A 241 0.25 4.71 8.83
C MET A 241 -0.04 5.57 7.57
N LEU A 242 -0.83 5.05 6.62
CA LEU A 242 -1.16 5.74 5.36
C LEU A 242 -2.30 6.77 5.47
N ARG A 243 -3.02 6.83 6.60
CA ARG A 243 -4.14 7.77 6.79
C ARG A 243 -3.74 9.24 6.59
N VAL A 244 -2.49 9.60 6.91
CA VAL A 244 -1.96 10.96 6.71
C VAL A 244 -1.99 11.41 5.24
N PHE A 245 -1.97 10.46 4.30
CA PHE A 245 -2.05 10.73 2.87
C PHE A 245 -3.46 10.61 2.30
N HIS A 246 -4.48 10.37 3.14
CA HIS A 246 -5.85 10.05 2.69
C HIS A 246 -5.90 8.85 1.73
N ILE A 247 -5.00 7.90 1.95
CA ILE A 247 -4.93 6.63 1.22
C ILE A 247 -5.48 5.53 2.11
N HIS A 248 -6.46 4.80 1.58
CA HIS A 248 -6.97 3.57 2.17
C HIS A 248 -6.36 2.37 1.45
N LEU A 249 -5.88 1.39 2.20
CA LEU A 249 -5.24 0.21 1.62
C LEU A 249 -6.16 -1.01 1.76
N ALA A 250 -6.67 -1.49 0.62
CA ALA A 250 -7.59 -2.61 0.55
C ALA A 250 -6.81 -3.88 0.19
N LEU A 251 -6.78 -4.87 1.09
CA LEU A 251 -6.16 -6.16 0.80
C LEU A 251 -7.07 -6.94 -0.16
N MET A 252 -6.66 -7.02 -1.42
CA MET A 252 -7.37 -7.72 -2.49
C MET A 252 -7.05 -9.20 -2.53
N ARG A 253 -5.80 -9.55 -2.24
CA ARG A 253 -5.35 -10.93 -2.39
C ARG A 253 -4.17 -11.23 -1.47
N VAL A 254 -4.15 -12.46 -0.97
CA VAL A 254 -2.96 -13.09 -0.38
C VAL A 254 -2.61 -14.31 -1.20
N GLU A 255 -1.36 -14.40 -1.65
CA GLU A 255 -0.85 -15.60 -2.31
C GLU A 255 0.32 -16.18 -1.53
N ILE A 256 0.19 -17.42 -1.06
CA ILE A 256 1.21 -18.13 -0.31
C ILE A 256 1.81 -19.20 -1.22
N TRP A 257 3.10 -19.09 -1.51
CA TRP A 257 3.85 -20.09 -2.29
C TRP A 257 4.16 -21.33 -1.43
N SER A 258 3.13 -22.01 -0.93
CA SER A 258 3.22 -23.12 0.03
C SER A 258 3.97 -24.35 -0.49
N LYS A 259 4.00 -24.56 -1.81
CA LYS A 259 4.71 -25.69 -2.43
C LYS A 259 6.13 -25.34 -2.87
N LYS A 260 6.27 -24.27 -3.64
CA LYS A 260 7.53 -23.77 -4.21
C LYS A 260 7.33 -22.33 -4.66
N ASP A 261 8.38 -21.53 -4.55
CA ASP A 261 8.40 -20.17 -5.08
C ASP A 261 8.16 -20.14 -6.59
N LYS A 262 7.44 -19.10 -7.05
CA LYS A 262 7.19 -18.84 -8.48
C LYS A 262 8.33 -18.10 -9.14
N ILE A 263 9.20 -17.50 -8.33
CA ILE A 263 10.46 -16.88 -8.76
C ILE A 263 11.63 -17.49 -8.00
N ASN A 264 12.86 -17.26 -8.46
CA ASN A 264 14.05 -17.63 -7.69
C ASN A 264 14.39 -16.54 -6.66
N VAL A 265 13.78 -16.62 -5.47
CA VAL A 265 14.00 -15.66 -4.36
C VAL A 265 15.44 -15.79 -3.86
N GLN A 266 16.17 -14.69 -3.82
CA GLN A 266 17.59 -14.61 -3.46
C GLN A 266 17.84 -13.57 -2.36
N SER A 267 18.95 -13.72 -1.63
CA SER A 267 19.38 -12.72 -0.64
C SER A 267 19.77 -11.37 -1.27
N ALA A 268 20.10 -11.35 -2.57
CA ALA A 268 20.30 -10.10 -3.30
C ALA A 268 18.94 -9.43 -3.57
N ALA A 269 18.62 -8.39 -2.79
CA ALA A 269 17.33 -7.71 -2.83
C ALA A 269 16.96 -7.17 -4.22
N ASN A 270 17.91 -6.56 -4.93
CA ASN A 270 17.70 -6.04 -6.29
C ASN A 270 17.30 -7.13 -7.29
N VAL A 271 17.95 -8.29 -7.24
CA VAL A 271 17.62 -9.43 -8.12
C VAL A 271 16.23 -9.97 -7.81
N THR A 272 15.90 -10.15 -6.53
CA THR A 272 14.59 -10.64 -6.11
C THR A 272 13.47 -9.65 -6.50
N LEU A 273 13.69 -8.35 -6.33
CA LEU A 273 12.73 -7.32 -6.70
C LEU A 273 12.43 -7.33 -8.21
N ASP A 274 13.47 -7.39 -9.06
CA ASP A 274 13.27 -7.42 -10.53
C ASP A 274 12.53 -8.69 -10.97
N LEU A 275 12.89 -9.85 -10.40
CA LEU A 275 12.19 -11.11 -10.66
C LEU A 275 10.72 -11.07 -10.22
N PHE A 276 10.45 -10.47 -9.05
CA PHE A 276 9.09 -10.35 -8.53
C PHE A 276 8.23 -9.40 -9.37
N GLY A 277 8.78 -8.25 -9.75
CA GLY A 277 8.12 -7.31 -10.66
C GLY A 277 7.82 -7.94 -12.02
N LYS A 278 8.77 -8.70 -12.57
CA LYS A 278 8.55 -9.44 -13.82
C LYS A 278 7.46 -10.49 -13.70
N TRP A 279 7.44 -11.27 -12.62
CA TRP A 279 6.35 -12.22 -12.35
C TRP A 279 4.99 -11.52 -12.22
N ARG A 280 4.93 -10.37 -11.56
CA ARG A 280 3.69 -9.58 -11.47
C ARG A 280 3.18 -9.18 -12.86
N GLU A 281 4.06 -8.66 -13.72
CA GLU A 281 3.69 -8.22 -15.06
C GLU A 281 3.29 -9.39 -15.98
N ASP A 282 4.13 -10.43 -16.05
CA ASP A 282 4.01 -11.50 -17.05
C ASP A 282 2.97 -12.57 -16.68
N ASP A 283 2.76 -12.85 -15.39
CA ASP A 283 1.91 -13.95 -14.91
C ASP A 283 0.65 -13.42 -14.24
N LEU A 284 0.81 -12.60 -13.20
CA LEU A 284 -0.31 -12.15 -12.38
C LEU A 284 -1.24 -11.21 -13.17
N LEU A 285 -0.70 -10.13 -13.74
CA LEU A 285 -1.47 -9.12 -14.46
C LEU A 285 -1.89 -9.56 -15.86
N ALA A 286 -1.40 -10.70 -16.36
CA ALA A 286 -1.90 -11.29 -17.60
C ALA A 286 -3.37 -11.74 -17.48
N ASN A 287 -3.87 -11.96 -16.26
CA ASN A 287 -5.29 -12.20 -15.99
C ASN A 287 -5.94 -10.94 -15.39
N PRO A 288 -6.87 -10.28 -16.11
CA PRO A 288 -7.56 -9.09 -15.60
C PRO A 288 -8.27 -9.28 -14.26
N HIS A 289 -8.73 -10.51 -13.93
CA HIS A 289 -9.34 -10.82 -12.64
C HIS A 289 -8.35 -10.89 -11.46
N ARG A 290 -7.06 -10.77 -11.72
CA ARG A 290 -5.99 -10.70 -10.72
C ARG A 290 -5.31 -9.32 -10.69
N SER A 291 -5.94 -8.32 -11.31
CA SER A 291 -5.48 -6.93 -11.26
C SER A 291 -5.35 -6.44 -9.82
N ASN A 292 -4.39 -5.55 -9.60
CA ASN A 292 -4.09 -4.88 -8.35
C ASN A 292 -3.23 -3.66 -8.67
N ASP A 293 -3.20 -2.70 -7.74
CA ASP A 293 -2.44 -1.46 -7.90
C ASP A 293 -0.99 -1.62 -7.50
N ASN A 294 -0.75 -2.45 -6.47
CA ASN A 294 0.55 -2.70 -5.88
C ASN A 294 0.67 -4.15 -5.37
N ALA A 295 1.88 -4.72 -5.45
CA ALA A 295 2.15 -6.02 -4.83
C ALA A 295 3.39 -5.98 -3.93
N GLN A 296 3.30 -6.61 -2.75
CA GLN A 296 4.37 -6.68 -1.76
C GLN A 296 4.78 -8.15 -1.55
N LEU A 297 6.06 -8.48 -1.75
CA LEU A 297 6.60 -9.80 -1.43
C LEU A 297 7.13 -9.81 0.01
N LEU A 298 6.45 -10.54 0.89
CA LEU A 298 6.93 -10.84 2.23
C LEU A 298 7.79 -12.11 2.20
N THR A 299 9.09 -11.97 2.49
CA THR A 299 10.06 -13.06 2.42
C THR A 299 10.64 -13.43 3.77
N GLY A 300 10.85 -14.73 3.98
CA GLY A 300 11.54 -15.28 5.14
C GLY A 300 13.05 -15.40 4.91
N ILE A 301 13.55 -15.05 3.73
CA ILE A 301 14.98 -15.04 3.41
C ILE A 301 15.66 -13.85 4.10
N ASN A 302 16.87 -14.07 4.61
CA ASN A 302 17.74 -12.98 5.03
C ASN A 302 18.36 -12.32 3.80
N LEU A 303 18.05 -11.04 3.60
CA LEU A 303 18.63 -10.23 2.54
C LEU A 303 20.09 -9.90 2.87
N ASN A 304 20.87 -9.57 1.84
CA ASN A 304 22.30 -9.29 2.00
C ASN A 304 22.53 -8.01 2.81
N GLY A 305 23.49 -8.07 3.74
CA GLY A 305 23.91 -6.93 4.55
C GLY A 305 22.87 -6.56 5.60
N GLN A 306 22.59 -5.27 5.69
CA GLN A 306 21.63 -4.70 6.65
C GLN A 306 20.23 -4.50 6.06
N THR A 307 20.07 -4.80 4.76
CA THR A 307 18.84 -4.55 4.01
C THR A 307 17.68 -5.36 4.57
N VAL A 308 16.53 -4.73 4.80
CA VAL A 308 15.28 -5.43 5.21
C VAL A 308 14.11 -5.19 4.27
N GLY A 309 14.26 -4.32 3.28
CA GLY A 309 13.27 -4.05 2.26
C GLY A 309 13.89 -3.37 1.05
N LEU A 310 13.19 -3.47 -0.09
CA LEU A 310 13.54 -2.73 -1.30
C LEU A 310 12.30 -2.55 -2.19
N GLY A 311 12.02 -1.32 -2.58
CA GLY A 311 10.96 -0.94 -3.51
C GLY A 311 11.45 0.01 -4.60
N TYR A 312 10.76 0.03 -5.74
CA TYR A 312 10.99 1.04 -6.76
C TYR A 312 10.38 2.38 -6.32
N VAL A 313 11.12 3.48 -6.54
CA VAL A 313 10.63 4.82 -6.18
C VAL A 313 9.69 5.34 -7.28
N GLY A 314 8.58 5.96 -6.90
CA GLY A 314 7.64 6.65 -7.81
C GLY A 314 7.01 5.75 -8.86
N SER A 315 6.75 4.50 -8.50
CA SER A 315 6.38 3.42 -9.43
C SER A 315 4.95 2.92 -9.29
N LEU A 316 4.15 3.50 -8.40
CA LEU A 316 2.75 3.12 -8.20
C LEU A 316 1.97 3.05 -9.54
N CYS A 317 1.09 2.07 -9.67
CA CYS A 317 0.32 1.73 -10.89
C CYS A 317 1.11 1.16 -12.08
N GLN A 318 2.44 1.10 -12.04
CA GLN A 318 3.21 0.52 -13.14
C GLN A 318 3.18 -1.02 -13.08
N SER A 319 2.94 -1.69 -14.21
CA SER A 319 2.73 -3.16 -14.28
C SER A 319 3.88 -3.99 -13.71
N LYS A 320 5.13 -3.64 -14.05
CA LYS A 320 6.31 -4.33 -13.50
C LYS A 320 6.80 -3.70 -12.18
N LEU A 321 6.76 -2.37 -12.08
CA LEU A 321 7.50 -1.62 -11.06
C LEU A 321 6.69 -1.25 -9.81
N SER A 322 5.35 -1.38 -9.82
CA SER A 322 4.52 -1.18 -8.62
C SER A 322 4.61 -2.38 -7.69
N VAL A 323 5.83 -2.64 -7.23
CA VAL A 323 6.19 -3.73 -6.33
C VAL A 323 7.25 -3.32 -5.32
N ALA A 324 7.29 -4.06 -4.23
CA ALA A 324 8.42 -4.07 -3.31
C ALA A 324 8.59 -5.43 -2.64
N ILE A 325 9.76 -5.64 -2.02
CA ILE A 325 10.06 -6.81 -1.21
C ILE A 325 10.33 -6.38 0.24
N VAL A 326 9.86 -7.17 1.19
CA VAL A 326 9.94 -6.92 2.63
C VAL A 326 10.39 -8.20 3.32
N GLN A 327 11.47 -8.13 4.09
CA GLN A 327 11.93 -9.23 4.94
C GLN A 327 11.09 -9.29 6.22
N ASP A 328 10.64 -10.47 6.63
CA ASP A 328 9.98 -10.67 7.93
C ASP A 328 11.02 -10.69 9.08
N HIS A 329 11.64 -9.54 9.33
CA HIS A 329 12.88 -9.38 10.10
C HIS A 329 12.69 -9.20 11.62
N SER A 330 11.46 -9.28 12.14
CA SER A 330 11.13 -9.11 13.56
C SER A 330 9.91 -9.93 13.93
N LYS A 331 9.80 -10.42 15.16
CA LYS A 331 8.57 -11.04 15.66
C LYS A 331 7.46 -10.01 15.91
N THR A 332 7.81 -8.79 16.26
CA THR A 332 6.85 -7.69 16.44
C THR A 332 6.32 -7.22 15.09
N GLU A 333 5.01 -7.28 14.89
CA GLU A 333 4.33 -6.94 13.63
C GLU A 333 4.59 -5.49 13.20
N SER A 334 4.57 -4.54 14.14
CA SER A 334 4.75 -3.11 13.86
C SER A 334 6.08 -2.78 13.17
N PHE A 335 7.16 -3.53 13.45
CA PHE A 335 8.44 -3.33 12.78
C PHE A 335 8.37 -3.74 11.30
N VAL A 336 7.77 -4.88 11.00
CA VAL A 336 7.62 -5.35 9.62
C VAL A 336 6.58 -4.51 8.86
N ALA A 337 5.53 -4.04 9.55
CA ALA A 337 4.58 -3.09 9.01
C ALA A 337 5.19 -1.74 8.68
N SER A 338 6.06 -1.20 9.54
CA SER A 338 6.86 -0.01 9.25
C SER A 338 7.68 -0.21 7.97
N THR A 339 8.35 -1.35 7.83
CA THR A 339 9.14 -1.65 6.62
C THR A 339 8.25 -1.75 5.38
N MET A 340 7.08 -2.41 5.45
CA MET A 340 6.13 -2.43 4.33
C MET A 340 5.60 -1.04 3.98
N ALA A 341 5.28 -0.21 4.98
CA ALA A 341 4.87 1.18 4.77
C ALA A 341 6.00 2.03 4.17
N HIS A 342 7.25 1.78 4.55
CA HIS A 342 8.44 2.42 3.99
C HIS A 342 8.59 2.09 2.50
N GLU A 343 8.56 0.80 2.13
CA GLU A 343 8.72 0.41 0.73
C GLU A 343 7.53 0.82 -0.14
N LEU A 344 6.31 0.81 0.41
CA LEU A 344 5.15 1.39 -0.27
C LEU A 344 5.28 2.93 -0.39
N GLY A 345 5.89 3.59 0.60
CA GLY A 345 6.27 5.01 0.54
C GLY A 345 7.19 5.31 -0.64
N HIS A 346 8.17 4.45 -0.90
CA HIS A 346 8.97 4.53 -2.12
C HIS A 346 8.09 4.42 -3.37
N ASN A 347 7.21 3.42 -3.48
CA ASN A 347 6.30 3.33 -4.64
C ASN A 347 5.43 4.60 -4.80
N LEU A 348 5.08 5.27 -3.69
CA LEU A 348 4.39 6.56 -3.62
C LEU A 348 5.26 7.79 -3.92
N GLY A 349 6.49 7.59 -4.41
CA GLY A 349 7.39 8.66 -4.84
C GLY A 349 8.18 9.34 -3.71
N ILE A 350 8.24 8.72 -2.53
CA ILE A 350 8.89 9.29 -1.36
C ILE A 350 10.31 8.73 -1.23
N ASN A 351 11.30 9.60 -1.02
CA ASN A 351 12.69 9.24 -0.74
C ASN A 351 12.95 9.20 0.76
N HIS A 352 14.15 8.74 1.15
CA HIS A 352 14.57 8.75 2.54
C HIS A 352 14.56 10.16 3.16
N ASP A 353 14.22 10.20 4.45
CA ASP A 353 14.30 11.40 5.26
C ASP A 353 15.76 11.88 5.40
N THR A 354 15.93 13.20 5.34
CA THR A 354 17.21 13.88 5.62
C THR A 354 17.12 14.63 6.95
N THR A 355 18.25 15.16 7.42
CA THR A 355 18.31 15.92 8.68
C THR A 355 17.47 17.21 8.67
N SER A 356 17.02 17.68 7.50
CA SER A 356 16.13 18.84 7.38
C SER A 356 14.64 18.48 7.49
N CYS A 357 14.28 17.20 7.48
CA CYS A 357 12.89 16.76 7.54
C CYS A 357 12.37 16.85 8.97
N ALA A 358 11.21 17.49 9.16
CA ALA A 358 10.57 17.52 10.47
C ALA A 358 9.87 16.19 10.72
N CYS A 359 10.31 15.47 11.75
CA CYS A 359 9.67 14.25 12.22
C CYS A 359 8.98 14.54 13.56
N PRO A 360 7.66 14.29 13.70
CA PRO A 360 6.97 14.52 14.97
C PRO A 360 7.34 13.50 16.05
N ALA A 361 8.01 12.41 15.68
CA ALA A 361 8.50 11.36 16.55
C ALA A 361 10.04 11.26 16.51
N ASN A 362 10.62 10.39 17.34
CA ASN A 362 12.07 10.14 17.35
C ASN A 362 12.59 9.53 16.03
N SER A 363 11.72 8.82 15.29
CA SER A 363 12.01 8.25 13.97
C SER A 363 10.74 8.27 13.12
N CYS A 364 10.89 8.56 11.84
CA CYS A 364 9.82 8.55 10.86
C CYS A 364 9.96 7.33 9.95
N ILE A 365 8.84 6.96 9.29
CA ILE A 365 8.76 5.75 8.46
C ILE A 365 9.83 5.77 7.38
N MET A 366 10.09 6.92 6.75
CA MET A 366 11.07 7.05 5.65
C MET A 366 12.52 7.26 6.12
N SER A 367 12.84 7.04 7.39
CA SER A 367 14.24 6.98 7.83
C SER A 367 14.98 5.85 7.09
N ALA A 368 16.17 6.13 6.55
CA ALA A 368 16.98 5.13 5.85
C ALA A 368 17.44 3.97 6.74
N ILE A 369 17.44 4.19 8.06
CA ILE A 369 17.84 3.22 9.08
C ILE A 369 16.67 3.05 10.04
N LEU A 370 16.29 1.80 10.27
CA LEU A 370 15.25 1.44 11.22
C LEU A 370 15.76 1.67 12.66
N GLY A 371 15.00 2.46 13.42
CA GLY A 371 15.32 2.78 14.81
C GLY A 371 15.05 1.64 15.79
N THR A 372 15.26 1.92 17.08
CA THR A 372 14.99 0.98 18.18
C THR A 372 13.51 0.80 18.50
N GLN A 373 12.67 1.72 18.02
CA GLN A 373 11.21 1.63 18.13
C GLN A 373 10.62 1.65 16.71
N PRO A 374 9.49 0.96 16.47
CA PRO A 374 8.83 1.00 15.17
C PRO A 374 8.32 2.43 14.90
N PRO A 375 8.66 3.05 13.76
CA PRO A 375 8.08 4.33 13.38
C PRO A 375 6.66 4.13 12.86
N TYR A 376 5.76 5.04 13.24
CA TYR A 376 4.34 5.01 12.83
C TYR A 376 3.93 6.24 12.02
N GLN A 377 4.83 7.21 11.87
CA GLN A 377 4.53 8.52 11.28
C GLN A 377 5.48 8.83 10.12
N PHE A 378 4.91 9.44 9.08
CA PHE A 378 5.68 10.02 7.99
C PHE A 378 6.16 11.43 8.37
N SER A 379 7.28 11.86 7.78
CA SER A 379 7.86 13.19 8.03
C SER A 379 7.15 14.28 7.20
N SER A 380 7.47 15.55 7.47
CA SER A 380 7.02 16.66 6.62
C SER A 380 7.50 16.51 5.16
N CYS A 381 8.75 16.06 4.96
CA CYS A 381 9.29 15.80 3.63
C CYS A 381 8.53 14.70 2.89
N SER A 382 8.13 13.66 3.62
CA SER A 382 7.36 12.56 3.04
C SER A 382 6.04 13.06 2.46
N TYR A 383 5.36 13.95 3.18
CA TYR A 383 4.13 14.60 2.71
C TYR A 383 4.34 15.46 1.47
N GLU A 384 5.36 16.32 1.47
CA GLU A 384 5.67 17.18 0.34
C GLU A 384 6.03 16.37 -0.92
N GLN A 385 6.85 15.33 -0.78
CA GLN A 385 7.27 14.48 -1.90
C GLN A 385 6.12 13.64 -2.44
N HIS A 386 5.28 13.10 -1.56
CA HIS A 386 4.06 12.39 -1.95
C HIS A 386 3.14 13.29 -2.77
N LEU A 387 2.85 14.52 -2.29
CA LEU A 387 2.03 15.49 -3.02
C LEU A 387 2.64 15.83 -4.38
N LYS A 388 3.96 16.03 -4.43
CA LYS A 388 4.67 16.29 -5.69
C LYS A 388 4.54 15.12 -6.67
N PHE A 389 4.75 13.88 -6.23
CA PHE A 389 4.56 12.70 -7.08
C PHE A 389 3.13 12.63 -7.63
N PHE A 390 2.13 12.87 -6.79
CA PHE A 390 0.72 12.83 -7.18
C PHE A 390 0.37 13.95 -8.18
N THR A 391 0.96 15.13 -8.00
CA THR A 391 0.78 16.30 -8.87
C THR A 391 1.56 16.19 -10.19
N ASP A 392 2.70 15.50 -10.20
CA ASP A 392 3.55 15.39 -11.39
C ASP A 392 3.16 14.17 -12.24
N LYS A 393 2.79 13.05 -11.60
CA LYS A 393 2.59 11.75 -12.27
C LYS A 393 1.14 11.31 -12.36
N HIS A 394 0.24 11.87 -11.56
CA HIS A 394 -1.20 11.59 -11.56
C HIS A 394 -1.54 10.09 -11.72
N PRO A 395 -1.10 9.19 -10.81
CA PRO A 395 -1.43 7.77 -10.88
C PRO A 395 -2.95 7.54 -10.89
N GLN A 396 -3.47 6.86 -11.92
CA GLN A 396 -4.91 6.71 -12.15
C GLN A 396 -5.52 5.43 -11.55
N CYS A 397 -4.72 4.39 -11.26
CA CYS A 397 -5.24 3.09 -10.77
C CYS A 397 -5.83 3.15 -9.35
N ILE A 398 -5.73 4.27 -8.66
CA ILE A 398 -6.08 4.42 -7.24
C ILE A 398 -7.45 5.09 -7.01
N PHE A 399 -8.25 5.22 -8.07
CA PHE A 399 -9.56 5.89 -8.06
C PHE A 399 -10.75 4.95 -8.22
N ASN A 400 -10.53 3.72 -8.71
CA ASN A 400 -11.54 2.66 -8.65
C ASN A 400 -11.75 2.27 -7.19
N LYS A 401 -12.62 3.03 -6.53
CA LYS A 401 -13.18 2.68 -5.23
C LYS A 401 -13.76 1.26 -5.33
N PRO A 402 -13.35 0.30 -4.48
CA PRO A 402 -14.09 -0.94 -4.29
C PRO A 402 -15.55 -0.56 -3.99
N SER A 403 -16.53 -1.11 -4.73
CA SER A 403 -17.90 -0.59 -4.80
C SER A 403 -18.54 -0.30 -3.42
N ILE A 404 -19.40 0.71 -3.32
CA ILE A 404 -20.07 1.14 -2.06
C ILE A 404 -20.88 0.01 -1.39
N THR A 405 -21.26 -1.03 -2.14
CA THR A 405 -21.86 -2.27 -1.63
C THR A 405 -20.88 -3.20 -0.89
N ASP A 406 -19.61 -2.82 -0.80
CA ASP A 406 -18.48 -3.68 -0.45
C ASP A 406 -17.87 -3.35 0.92
N ILE A 407 -18.48 -2.42 1.66
CA ILE A 407 -18.16 -2.14 3.06
C ILE A 407 -19.32 -2.58 3.93
N VAL A 408 -19.04 -3.60 4.73
CA VAL A 408 -20.04 -4.28 5.56
C VAL A 408 -19.83 -3.86 7.00
N ALA A 409 -20.10 -2.57 7.18
CA ALA A 409 -20.02 -1.80 8.40
C ALA A 409 -21.39 -1.32 8.81
N PRO A 410 -21.71 -1.25 10.11
CA PRO A 410 -22.62 -0.23 10.56
C PRO A 410 -22.01 1.10 10.13
N PRO A 411 -22.75 1.90 9.35
CA PRO A 411 -22.28 3.19 8.86
C PRO A 411 -21.85 4.08 10.03
N VAL A 412 -20.67 4.68 9.93
CA VAL A 412 -20.12 5.63 10.89
C VAL A 412 -20.17 7.02 10.30
N CYS A 413 -21.29 7.66 10.58
CA CYS A 413 -21.53 9.00 10.12
C CYS A 413 -20.49 10.01 10.63
N GLY A 414 -19.82 10.66 9.69
CA GLY A 414 -18.84 11.70 9.90
C GLY A 414 -17.38 11.26 9.67
N ASN A 415 -17.16 10.11 9.04
CA ASN A 415 -15.84 9.60 8.68
C ASN A 415 -15.43 9.94 7.23
N TYR A 416 -16.20 10.79 6.54
CA TYR A 416 -16.03 11.21 5.15
C TYR A 416 -16.25 10.10 4.11
N PHE A 417 -16.84 8.99 4.51
CA PHE A 417 -17.05 7.84 3.64
C PHE A 417 -18.52 7.43 3.66
N VAL A 418 -19.20 7.49 2.50
CA VAL A 418 -20.59 7.05 2.39
C VAL A 418 -20.67 5.52 2.47
N GLU A 419 -21.16 5.01 3.59
CA GLU A 419 -21.32 3.58 3.89
C GLU A 419 -22.76 3.08 3.65
N THR A 420 -22.97 1.76 3.74
CA THR A 420 -24.30 1.17 3.59
C THR A 420 -25.27 1.72 4.64
N GLY A 421 -26.32 2.41 4.20
CA GLY A 421 -27.33 3.04 5.08
C GLY A 421 -27.22 4.56 5.16
N GLU A 422 -26.10 5.13 4.73
CA GLU A 422 -25.90 6.57 4.55
C GLU A 422 -26.27 6.98 3.12
N GLU A 423 -26.61 8.24 2.96
CA GLU A 423 -26.87 8.86 1.66
C GLU A 423 -25.81 9.89 1.31
N CYS A 424 -25.00 10.30 2.29
CA CYS A 424 -23.92 11.26 2.19
C CYS A 424 -23.08 11.21 3.49
N ASP A 425 -21.81 11.57 3.44
CA ASP A 425 -20.95 11.75 4.61
C ASP A 425 -19.94 12.87 4.32
N CYS A 426 -20.10 13.98 5.02
CA CYS A 426 -19.27 15.18 4.87
C CYS A 426 -18.37 15.45 6.08
N GLY A 427 -18.16 14.45 6.94
CA GLY A 427 -17.43 14.60 8.19
C GLY A 427 -18.29 15.03 9.37
N SER A 428 -17.65 15.32 10.50
CA SER A 428 -18.34 15.73 11.73
C SER A 428 -19.14 17.03 11.54
N PRO A 429 -20.15 17.31 12.41
CA PRO A 429 -20.93 18.54 12.34
C PRO A 429 -20.12 19.84 12.36
N GLN A 430 -18.92 19.84 12.93
CA GLN A 430 -18.04 21.01 12.95
C GLN A 430 -17.29 21.22 11.63
N ASN A 431 -17.03 20.14 10.89
CA ASN A 431 -16.16 20.15 9.70
C ASN A 431 -16.94 20.06 8.38
N CYS A 432 -18.19 19.62 8.43
CA CYS A 432 -19.02 19.48 7.23
C CYS A 432 -19.33 20.83 6.58
N GLN A 433 -18.95 20.95 5.31
CA GLN A 433 -19.21 22.13 4.48
C GLN A 433 -20.36 21.93 3.49
N SER A 434 -20.89 20.71 3.36
CA SER A 434 -21.98 20.42 2.44
C SER A 434 -23.31 20.97 2.94
N ALA A 435 -24.02 21.70 2.08
CA ALA A 435 -25.41 22.09 2.31
C ALA A 435 -26.41 20.98 1.94
N CYS A 436 -25.98 19.92 1.27
CA CYS A 436 -26.83 18.83 0.78
C CYS A 436 -26.88 17.67 1.79
N CYS A 437 -25.87 17.54 2.65
CA CYS A 437 -25.78 16.48 3.65
C CYS A 437 -26.11 16.96 5.06
N ASN A 438 -26.77 16.11 5.85
CA ASN A 438 -26.87 16.29 7.29
C ASN A 438 -25.72 15.55 8.00
N PRO A 439 -24.71 16.25 8.55
CA PRO A 439 -23.52 15.62 9.14
C PRO A 439 -23.78 14.88 10.47
N THR A 440 -24.98 15.00 11.04
CA THR A 440 -25.33 14.26 12.26
C THR A 440 -25.97 12.92 11.94
N THR A 441 -26.62 12.81 10.78
CA THR A 441 -27.41 11.62 10.41
C THR A 441 -26.91 10.93 9.14
N CYS A 442 -26.00 11.56 8.39
CA CYS A 442 -25.48 11.09 7.10
C CYS A 442 -26.59 10.75 6.13
N LYS A 443 -27.61 11.63 6.14
CA LYS A 443 -28.77 11.60 5.28
C LYS A 443 -28.83 12.85 4.44
N MET A 444 -29.31 12.70 3.22
CA MET A 444 -29.55 13.82 2.33
C MET A 444 -30.61 14.75 2.92
N GLN A 445 -30.41 16.05 2.77
CA GLN A 445 -31.41 17.04 3.16
C GLN A 445 -32.70 16.86 2.34
N PRO A 446 -33.89 17.22 2.87
CA PRO A 446 -35.14 17.02 2.13
C PRO A 446 -35.13 17.69 0.74
N GLY A 447 -35.44 16.91 -0.30
CA GLY A 447 -35.58 17.41 -1.68
C GLY A 447 -34.29 17.51 -2.49
N VAL A 448 -33.16 17.01 -1.96
CA VAL A 448 -31.91 16.86 -2.71
C VAL A 448 -31.81 15.45 -3.32
N GLN A 449 -31.01 15.32 -4.37
CA GLN A 449 -30.84 14.08 -5.14
C GLN A 449 -29.42 13.51 -5.08
N CYS A 450 -28.46 14.33 -4.66
CA CYS A 450 -27.06 13.96 -4.51
C CYS A 450 -26.37 14.95 -3.56
N ASP A 451 -25.21 14.54 -3.03
CA ASP A 451 -24.35 15.35 -2.19
C ASP A 451 -22.97 15.56 -2.83
N SER A 452 -22.36 14.45 -3.27
CA SER A 452 -21.06 14.37 -3.91
C SER A 452 -21.14 13.71 -5.29
N GLY A 453 -20.01 13.69 -6.02
CA GLY A 453 -19.88 13.11 -7.36
C GLY A 453 -19.85 14.15 -8.49
N GLU A 454 -19.13 13.87 -9.57
CA GLU A 454 -18.93 14.84 -10.67
C GLU A 454 -20.20 15.14 -11.46
N CYS A 455 -21.18 14.23 -11.38
CA CYS A 455 -22.53 14.39 -11.91
C CYS A 455 -23.51 14.98 -10.89
N CYS A 456 -23.03 15.53 -9.77
CA CYS A 456 -23.84 16.29 -8.82
C CYS A 456 -23.59 17.80 -8.99
N GLU A 457 -24.64 18.59 -9.12
CA GLU A 457 -24.58 20.05 -9.11
C GLU A 457 -25.72 20.62 -8.27
N ARG A 458 -25.38 21.46 -7.27
CA ARG A 458 -26.36 22.10 -6.37
C ARG A 458 -27.37 21.09 -5.81
N CYS A 459 -26.83 19.97 -5.32
CA CYS A 459 -27.58 18.86 -4.77
C CYS A 459 -28.57 18.18 -5.75
N ARG A 460 -28.37 18.33 -7.07
CA ARG A 460 -29.15 17.68 -8.12
C ARG A 460 -28.28 16.91 -9.10
N ILE A 461 -28.79 15.77 -9.55
CA ILE A 461 -28.11 14.98 -10.58
C ILE A 461 -28.15 15.78 -11.89
N LYS A 462 -26.98 15.96 -12.50
CA LYS A 462 -26.83 16.60 -13.81
C LYS A 462 -27.57 15.78 -14.87
N GLY A 463 -28.09 16.47 -15.90
CA GLY A 463 -28.82 15.82 -16.99
C GLY A 463 -27.97 14.81 -17.77
N ALA A 464 -28.64 13.86 -18.43
CA ALA A 464 -27.97 12.89 -19.28
C ALA A 464 -27.20 13.58 -20.42
N GLY A 465 -25.97 13.14 -20.67
CA GLY A 465 -25.10 13.71 -21.70
C GLY A 465 -24.31 14.95 -21.27
N VAL A 466 -24.45 15.41 -20.02
CA VAL A 466 -23.58 16.46 -19.48
C VAL A 466 -22.20 15.87 -19.20
N GLU A 467 -21.15 16.45 -19.77
CA GLU A 467 -19.77 16.02 -19.53
C GLU A 467 -19.41 16.16 -18.04
N CYS A 468 -18.98 15.05 -17.43
CA CYS A 468 -18.50 15.02 -16.05
C CYS A 468 -16.99 14.90 -15.96
N ARG A 469 -16.38 14.27 -16.96
CA ARG A 469 -14.93 14.21 -17.14
C ARG A 469 -14.59 14.46 -18.59
N ALA A 470 -13.80 15.50 -18.84
CA ALA A 470 -13.26 15.76 -20.15
C ALA A 470 -12.20 14.71 -20.51
N ALA A 471 -12.07 14.38 -21.79
CA ALA A 471 -10.95 13.59 -22.28
C ALA A 471 -9.64 14.35 -22.02
N LYS A 472 -8.68 13.70 -21.34
CA LYS A 472 -7.39 14.31 -21.00
C LYS A 472 -6.48 14.47 -22.22
N ASP A 473 -6.57 13.54 -23.17
CA ASP A 473 -5.76 13.48 -24.37
C ASP A 473 -6.42 12.63 -25.47
N ASP A 474 -5.75 12.49 -26.63
CA ASP A 474 -6.23 11.73 -27.80
C ASP A 474 -6.48 10.23 -27.52
N CYS A 475 -5.98 9.69 -26.40
CA CYS A 475 -6.09 8.30 -26.00
C CYS A 475 -7.10 8.06 -24.86
N ASP A 476 -7.89 9.07 -24.56
CA ASP A 476 -8.87 9.09 -23.49
C ASP A 476 -10.25 9.41 -24.07
N LEU A 477 -11.30 8.88 -23.46
CA LEU A 477 -12.67 9.27 -23.80
C LEU A 477 -13.18 10.28 -22.79
N ALA A 478 -14.13 11.12 -23.21
CA ALA A 478 -14.87 11.95 -22.26
C ALA A 478 -16.05 11.13 -21.72
N GLU A 479 -16.32 11.22 -20.43
CA GLU A 479 -17.47 10.57 -19.80
C GLU A 479 -18.54 11.60 -19.50
N HIS A 480 -19.76 11.18 -19.78
CA HIS A 480 -20.93 12.00 -19.64
C HIS A 480 -21.87 11.38 -18.61
N CYS A 481 -22.49 12.24 -17.81
CA CYS A 481 -23.51 11.85 -16.86
C CYS A 481 -24.61 11.06 -17.53
N THR A 482 -25.08 10.01 -16.85
CA THR A 482 -26.19 9.18 -17.32
C THR A 482 -27.55 9.86 -17.11
N GLY A 483 -27.60 10.93 -16.30
CA GLY A 483 -28.83 11.56 -15.85
C GLY A 483 -29.54 10.80 -14.73
N GLN A 484 -28.96 9.68 -14.27
CA GLN A 484 -29.56 8.80 -13.26
C GLN A 484 -28.64 8.57 -12.05
N SER A 485 -27.35 8.93 -12.17
CA SER A 485 -26.35 8.79 -11.12
C SER A 485 -25.63 10.11 -10.87
N ALA A 486 -25.23 10.34 -9.62
CA ALA A 486 -24.37 11.44 -9.21
C ALA A 486 -22.88 11.19 -9.52
N GLU A 487 -22.51 9.92 -9.73
CA GLU A 487 -21.17 9.51 -10.11
C GLU A 487 -20.96 9.61 -11.62
N CYS A 488 -19.78 10.06 -12.02
CA CYS A 488 -19.35 9.94 -13.41
C CYS A 488 -19.18 8.45 -13.76
N PRO A 489 -19.55 8.01 -14.96
CA PRO A 489 -19.22 6.66 -15.43
C PRO A 489 -17.72 6.36 -15.31
N THR A 490 -17.39 5.07 -15.21
CA THR A 490 -16.00 4.60 -15.14
C THR A 490 -15.18 5.16 -16.30
N ASP A 491 -13.96 5.62 -16.01
CA ASP A 491 -13.01 6.13 -17.01
C ASP A 491 -12.74 5.05 -18.08
N LEU A 492 -13.02 5.40 -19.33
CA LEU A 492 -12.75 4.56 -20.47
C LEU A 492 -11.64 5.18 -21.32
N SER A 493 -10.59 4.40 -21.53
CA SER A 493 -9.54 4.75 -22.48
C SER A 493 -9.99 4.47 -23.92
N GLN A 494 -9.40 5.20 -24.87
CA GLN A 494 -9.51 4.85 -26.28
C GLN A 494 -8.94 3.46 -26.54
N ARG A 495 -9.47 2.80 -27.58
CA ARG A 495 -8.98 1.50 -28.01
C ARG A 495 -7.50 1.56 -28.39
N ASN A 496 -6.78 0.49 -28.06
CA ASN A 496 -5.40 0.33 -28.49
C ASN A 496 -5.30 0.38 -30.02
N GLY A 497 -4.28 1.06 -30.54
CA GLY A 497 -4.09 1.28 -31.96
C GLY A 497 -4.80 2.52 -32.54
N HIS A 498 -5.60 3.25 -31.75
CA HIS A 498 -6.14 4.54 -32.20
C HIS A 498 -5.00 5.55 -32.44
N PRO A 499 -4.93 6.26 -33.59
CA PRO A 499 -3.86 7.22 -33.81
C PRO A 499 -3.94 8.41 -32.84
N CYS A 500 -2.79 8.84 -32.33
CA CYS A 500 -2.69 9.94 -31.36
C CYS A 500 -1.52 10.88 -31.68
N GLN A 501 -1.55 12.08 -31.10
CA GLN A 501 -0.59 13.16 -31.31
C GLN A 501 -0.36 13.44 -32.80
N ASN A 502 -1.43 13.68 -33.56
CA ASN A 502 -1.36 13.92 -35.01
C ASN A 502 -0.67 12.78 -35.79
N ASN A 503 -1.01 11.52 -35.50
CA ASN A 503 -0.42 10.30 -36.09
C ASN A 503 1.07 10.06 -35.76
N GLN A 504 1.61 10.73 -34.73
CA GLN A 504 2.96 10.47 -34.24
C GLN A 504 3.03 9.19 -33.38
N GLY A 505 1.91 8.76 -32.80
CA GLY A 505 1.81 7.54 -32.02
C GLY A 505 0.51 6.79 -32.24
N TYR A 506 0.36 5.70 -31.50
CA TYR A 506 -0.89 4.94 -31.37
C TYR A 506 -1.20 4.75 -29.89
N CYS A 507 -2.48 4.82 -29.54
CA CYS A 507 -2.92 4.61 -28.18
C CYS A 507 -2.60 3.20 -27.72
N TYR A 508 -2.13 3.10 -26.49
CA TYR A 508 -1.84 1.85 -25.81
C TYR A 508 -2.11 2.03 -24.32
N ASN A 509 -3.12 1.31 -23.82
CA ASN A 509 -3.60 1.33 -22.45
C ASN A 509 -3.78 2.76 -21.91
N GLY A 510 -4.53 3.57 -22.67
CA GLY A 510 -4.86 4.96 -22.30
C GLY A 510 -3.72 5.96 -22.42
N LYS A 511 -2.57 5.58 -22.98
CA LYS A 511 -1.43 6.48 -23.23
C LYS A 511 -1.09 6.54 -24.72
N CYS A 512 -0.41 7.61 -25.14
CA CYS A 512 0.18 7.75 -26.47
C CYS A 512 1.72 7.62 -26.41
N PRO A 513 2.29 6.40 -26.31
CA PRO A 513 3.73 6.22 -26.24
C PRO A 513 4.41 6.62 -27.55
N THR A 514 5.34 7.57 -27.47
CA THR A 514 6.18 8.01 -28.60
C THR A 514 7.65 8.01 -28.23
N LEU A 515 8.51 7.72 -29.20
CA LEU A 515 9.97 7.78 -29.01
C LEU A 515 10.44 9.16 -28.55
N THR A 516 9.80 10.23 -29.05
CA THR A 516 10.11 11.61 -28.66
C THR A 516 9.81 11.84 -27.19
N LYS A 517 8.63 11.42 -26.72
CA LYS A 517 8.23 11.58 -25.33
C LYS A 517 9.14 10.76 -24.41
N GLN A 518 9.44 9.52 -24.76
CA GLN A 518 10.39 8.70 -24.00
C GLN A 518 11.80 9.32 -23.95
N CYS A 519 12.28 9.93 -25.04
CA CYS A 519 13.56 10.65 -25.00
C CYS A 519 13.54 11.83 -24.02
N SER A 520 12.43 12.59 -24.01
CA SER A 520 12.28 13.69 -23.06
C SER A 520 12.15 13.22 -21.62
N ASP A 521 11.50 12.07 -21.39
CA ASP A 521 11.28 11.53 -20.05
C ASP A 521 12.55 10.89 -19.47
N VAL A 522 13.41 10.31 -20.32
CA VAL A 522 14.65 9.64 -19.90
C VAL A 522 15.84 10.60 -19.76
N PHE A 523 15.88 11.68 -20.55
CA PHE A 523 17.06 12.56 -20.63
C PHE A 523 16.77 14.07 -20.51
N GLY A 524 15.52 14.45 -20.25
CA GLY A 524 15.09 15.85 -20.17
C GLY A 524 14.48 16.40 -21.46
N THR A 525 13.72 17.48 -21.34
CA THR A 525 12.86 18.06 -22.38
C THR A 525 13.59 18.58 -23.63
N ASP A 526 14.91 18.79 -23.55
CA ASP A 526 15.75 19.24 -24.68
C ASP A 526 16.27 18.10 -25.56
N LYS A 527 15.89 16.84 -25.27
CA LYS A 527 16.33 15.66 -26.02
C LYS A 527 15.24 15.15 -26.96
N THR A 528 15.69 14.74 -28.16
CA THR A 528 14.83 14.21 -29.23
C THR A 528 15.33 12.86 -29.71
N VAL A 529 14.56 12.19 -30.57
CA VAL A 529 14.88 10.86 -31.11
C VAL A 529 16.17 10.91 -31.94
N ALA A 530 17.08 9.97 -31.70
CA ALA A 530 18.31 9.85 -32.49
C ALA A 530 18.03 9.34 -33.93
N PRO A 531 18.95 9.57 -34.88
CA PRO A 531 18.80 9.05 -36.24
C PRO A 531 18.78 7.51 -36.27
N ASP A 532 18.10 6.92 -37.27
CA ASP A 532 17.92 5.47 -37.41
C ASP A 532 19.21 4.64 -37.36
N ARG A 533 20.33 5.23 -37.78
CA ARG A 533 21.65 4.58 -37.66
C ARG A 533 22.00 4.18 -36.23
N CYS A 534 21.53 4.92 -35.22
CA CYS A 534 21.76 4.61 -33.81
C CYS A 534 21.00 3.33 -33.39
N PHE A 535 19.78 3.14 -33.89
CA PHE A 535 18.95 1.98 -33.60
C PHE A 535 19.52 0.69 -34.21
N ARG A 536 20.36 0.77 -35.26
CA ARG A 536 21.08 -0.41 -35.80
C ARG A 536 21.98 -1.09 -34.77
N ASN A 537 22.43 -0.35 -33.74
CA ASN A 537 23.18 -0.96 -32.63
C ASN A 537 22.38 -2.02 -31.89
N ASN A 538 21.04 -2.02 -31.97
CA ASN A 538 20.20 -3.05 -31.38
C ASN A 538 20.34 -4.43 -32.04
N GLN A 539 20.97 -4.50 -33.22
CA GLN A 539 21.31 -5.76 -33.89
C GLN A 539 22.59 -6.41 -33.32
N LEU A 540 23.33 -5.71 -32.45
CA LEU A 540 24.58 -6.23 -31.90
C LEU A 540 24.35 -7.35 -30.87
N GLY A 541 23.20 -7.35 -30.18
CA GLY A 541 22.88 -8.37 -29.17
C GLY A 541 23.82 -8.32 -27.97
N ASN A 542 24.30 -7.12 -27.60
CA ASN A 542 25.19 -6.92 -26.46
C ASN A 542 24.48 -6.14 -25.34
N ASP A 543 25.18 -5.86 -24.24
CA ASP A 543 24.62 -5.14 -23.08
C ASP A 543 24.13 -3.72 -23.41
N ILE A 544 24.61 -3.18 -24.54
CA ILE A 544 24.30 -1.83 -25.00
C ILE A 544 23.06 -1.80 -25.89
N GLY A 545 22.92 -2.77 -26.80
CA GLY A 545 21.90 -2.79 -27.83
C GLY A 545 21.42 -4.20 -28.10
N HIS A 546 20.18 -4.47 -27.70
CA HIS A 546 19.46 -5.71 -27.93
C HIS A 546 17.95 -5.43 -28.00
N CYS A 547 17.15 -6.42 -28.39
CA CYS A 547 15.69 -6.32 -28.38
C CYS A 547 15.11 -6.80 -27.06
N ARG A 548 15.59 -7.94 -26.57
CA ARG A 548 15.11 -8.59 -25.36
C ARG A 548 16.22 -9.39 -24.71
N GLN A 549 16.02 -9.76 -23.45
CA GLN A 549 16.91 -10.64 -22.73
C GLN A 549 16.17 -11.94 -22.38
N GLU A 550 16.74 -13.07 -22.77
CA GLU A 550 16.22 -14.40 -22.47
C GLU A 550 17.27 -15.16 -21.66
N ASN A 551 16.94 -15.55 -20.42
CA ASN A 551 17.85 -16.31 -19.54
C ASN A 551 19.24 -15.64 -19.35
N GLY A 552 19.27 -14.31 -19.25
CA GLY A 552 20.53 -13.54 -19.13
C GLY A 552 21.30 -13.36 -20.44
N VAL A 553 20.79 -13.86 -21.57
CA VAL A 553 21.38 -13.68 -22.89
C VAL A 553 20.66 -12.55 -23.63
N ASN A 554 21.42 -11.57 -24.10
CA ASN A 554 20.90 -10.45 -24.87
C ASN A 554 20.62 -10.91 -26.31
N ILE A 555 19.36 -10.87 -26.72
CA ILE A 555 18.93 -11.28 -28.06
C ILE A 555 18.98 -10.06 -29.00
N PRO A 556 19.74 -10.13 -30.10
CA PRO A 556 19.79 -9.04 -31.08
C PRO A 556 18.42 -8.84 -31.72
N CYS A 557 18.12 -7.60 -32.12
CA CYS A 557 16.93 -7.30 -32.90
C CYS A 557 17.07 -7.80 -34.34
N ASP A 558 15.95 -8.28 -34.89
CA ASP A 558 15.82 -8.39 -36.34
C ASP A 558 15.85 -7.00 -37.00
N PRO A 559 16.20 -6.88 -38.29
CA PRO A 559 16.30 -5.59 -38.96
C PRO A 559 15.04 -4.71 -38.89
N GLN A 560 13.87 -5.35 -38.86
CA GLN A 560 12.57 -4.67 -38.75
C GLN A 560 12.23 -4.24 -37.31
N ASP A 561 12.86 -4.85 -36.31
CA ASP A 561 12.55 -4.67 -34.88
C ASP A 561 13.51 -3.71 -34.18
N VAL A 562 14.49 -3.16 -34.89
CA VAL A 562 15.52 -2.27 -34.31
C VAL A 562 14.95 -1.08 -33.55
N LYS A 563 13.74 -0.64 -33.88
CA LYS A 563 13.01 0.45 -33.21
C LYS A 563 12.27 0.02 -31.93
N CYS A 564 12.30 -1.26 -31.58
CA CYS A 564 11.65 -1.84 -30.40
C CYS A 564 12.63 -2.40 -29.35
N GLY A 565 13.93 -2.21 -29.56
CA GLY A 565 14.99 -2.50 -28.59
C GLY A 565 15.35 -1.28 -27.72
N ARG A 566 16.65 -1.02 -27.54
CA ARG A 566 17.15 0.16 -26.81
C ARG A 566 16.68 1.46 -27.47
N LEU A 567 16.21 2.40 -26.65
CA LEU A 567 15.91 3.77 -27.08
C LEU A 567 17.22 4.55 -27.29
N TYR A 568 17.29 5.28 -28.40
CA TYR A 568 18.39 6.20 -28.68
C TYR A 568 17.88 7.62 -28.87
N CYS A 569 18.52 8.56 -28.17
CA CYS A 569 18.18 9.97 -28.15
C CYS A 569 19.37 10.83 -28.57
N LYS A 570 19.13 12.11 -28.84
CA LYS A 570 20.15 13.11 -29.16
C LYS A 570 19.79 14.45 -28.54
N THR A 571 20.79 15.31 -28.38
CA THR A 571 20.60 16.74 -28.16
C THR A 571 20.44 17.44 -29.52
N GLU A 572 19.71 18.56 -29.58
CA GLU A 572 19.38 19.26 -30.84
C GLU A 572 20.60 19.52 -31.77
N ASN A 573 21.80 19.70 -31.20
CA ASN A 573 23.03 20.02 -31.93
C ASN A 573 24.13 18.93 -31.88
N ALA A 574 23.82 17.71 -31.43
CA ALA A 574 24.79 16.63 -31.31
C ALA A 574 24.41 15.40 -32.15
N MET A 575 25.37 14.85 -32.90
CA MET A 575 25.20 13.59 -33.66
C MET A 575 25.40 12.33 -32.81
N THR A 576 25.40 12.46 -31.49
CA THR A 576 25.63 11.39 -30.53
C THR A 576 24.40 10.51 -30.34
N CYS A 577 24.61 9.20 -30.27
CA CYS A 577 23.58 8.22 -29.95
C CYS A 577 23.51 8.07 -28.42
N LEU A 578 22.81 9.00 -27.75
CA LEU A 578 22.60 8.91 -26.30
C LEU A 578 21.72 7.70 -25.99
N ARG A 579 22.07 6.99 -24.94
CA ARG A 579 21.37 5.81 -24.44
C ARG A 579 21.54 5.75 -22.93
N ARG A 580 20.55 5.22 -22.23
CA ARG A 580 20.56 5.06 -20.78
C ARG A 580 20.61 3.58 -20.47
N LEU A 581 21.55 3.22 -19.61
CA LEU A 581 21.76 1.87 -19.09
C LEU A 581 21.77 2.00 -17.57
N VAL A 582 20.94 1.20 -16.90
CA VAL A 582 20.92 1.09 -15.45
C VAL A 582 21.23 -0.36 -15.14
N SER A 583 22.31 -0.60 -14.40
CA SER A 583 22.80 -1.95 -14.09
C SER A 583 21.76 -2.81 -13.40
N ASP A 584 20.95 -2.20 -12.53
CA ASP A 584 19.90 -2.87 -11.74
C ASP A 584 18.52 -2.87 -12.42
N SER A 585 18.41 -2.28 -13.62
CA SER A 585 17.17 -2.27 -14.40
C SER A 585 17.50 -2.27 -15.89
N PRO A 586 17.85 -3.43 -16.48
CA PRO A 586 18.25 -3.53 -17.88
C PRO A 586 17.13 -3.10 -18.85
N ASP A 587 15.86 -3.21 -18.42
CA ASP A 587 14.70 -2.72 -19.18
C ASP A 587 14.57 -1.19 -19.18
N TYR A 588 15.16 -0.49 -18.20
CA TYR A 588 15.10 0.97 -18.14
C TYR A 588 15.84 1.59 -19.32
N GLY A 589 15.13 2.40 -20.12
CA GLY A 589 15.64 2.99 -21.35
C GLY A 589 15.44 2.12 -22.61
N MET A 590 14.73 1.00 -22.52
CA MET A 590 14.20 0.29 -23.69
C MET A 590 12.95 0.99 -24.23
N VAL A 591 12.64 0.83 -25.52
CA VAL A 591 11.43 1.38 -26.12
C VAL A 591 10.19 0.71 -25.51
N GLU A 592 9.24 1.51 -25.04
CA GLU A 592 8.04 1.00 -24.36
C GLU A 592 7.11 0.23 -25.32
N PRO A 593 6.33 -0.75 -24.82
CA PRO A 593 5.26 -1.38 -25.59
C PRO A 593 4.23 -0.36 -26.09
N GLY A 594 3.63 -0.64 -27.24
CA GLY A 594 2.69 0.26 -27.92
C GLY A 594 3.33 1.40 -28.69
N THR A 595 4.64 1.64 -28.55
CA THR A 595 5.34 2.72 -29.26
C THR A 595 5.32 2.52 -30.76
N LYS A 596 5.01 3.57 -31.53
CA LYS A 596 5.08 3.55 -32.99
C LYS A 596 6.52 3.27 -33.47
N CYS A 597 6.70 2.18 -34.20
CA CYS A 597 8.01 1.77 -34.77
C CYS A 597 8.07 1.88 -36.31
N GLY A 598 6.92 2.14 -36.94
CA GLY A 598 6.75 2.40 -38.36
C GLY A 598 5.32 2.81 -38.65
N ASP A 599 5.02 3.22 -39.88
CA ASP A 599 3.64 3.55 -40.25
C ASP A 599 2.76 2.30 -40.19
N GLY A 600 1.65 2.41 -39.44
CA GLY A 600 0.76 1.28 -39.16
C GLY A 600 1.35 0.21 -38.24
N LYS A 601 2.49 0.48 -37.56
CA LYS A 601 3.19 -0.51 -36.73
C LYS A 601 3.54 -0.01 -35.33
N VAL A 602 3.52 -0.93 -34.38
CA VAL A 602 3.82 -0.70 -32.95
C VAL A 602 4.75 -1.76 -32.39
N CYS A 603 5.48 -1.41 -31.34
CA CYS A 603 6.30 -2.34 -30.59
C CYS A 603 5.46 -3.17 -29.63
N ILE A 604 5.40 -4.47 -29.83
CA ILE A 604 4.80 -5.43 -28.90
C ILE A 604 5.78 -6.56 -28.67
N ASN A 605 6.05 -6.90 -27.40
CA ASN A 605 7.02 -7.93 -27.03
C ASN A 605 8.38 -7.76 -27.73
N ARG A 606 8.81 -6.50 -27.87
CA ARG A 606 10.07 -6.10 -28.54
C ARG A 606 10.12 -6.38 -30.05
N HIS A 607 8.97 -6.63 -30.68
CA HIS A 607 8.81 -6.77 -32.12
C HIS A 607 7.99 -5.62 -32.72
N CYS A 608 8.35 -5.18 -33.92
CA CYS A 608 7.64 -4.15 -34.67
C CYS A 608 6.55 -4.77 -35.56
N VAL A 609 5.34 -4.85 -35.02
CA VAL A 609 4.20 -5.56 -35.63
C VAL A 609 3.14 -4.58 -36.14
N ASN A 610 2.27 -5.03 -37.05
CA ASN A 610 1.17 -4.20 -37.54
C ASN A 610 0.14 -3.97 -36.42
N VAL A 611 -0.37 -2.75 -36.32
CA VAL A 611 -1.38 -2.36 -35.32
C VAL A 611 -2.62 -3.25 -35.37
N GLN A 612 -3.07 -3.62 -36.58
CA GLN A 612 -4.24 -4.49 -36.79
C GLN A 612 -4.05 -5.94 -36.31
N THR A 613 -2.81 -6.40 -36.18
CA THR A 613 -2.49 -7.74 -35.67
C THR A 613 -2.09 -7.72 -34.19
N ALA A 614 -1.79 -6.54 -33.66
CA ALA A 614 -1.34 -6.35 -32.29
C ALA A 614 -2.51 -6.33 -31.29
N TYR A 615 -3.69 -5.87 -31.71
CA TYR A 615 -4.86 -5.63 -30.85
C TYR A 615 -6.14 -6.14 -31.49
#